data_AF-A0A086PEB7-F1
#
_entry.id   AF-A0A086PEB7-F1
#
_cell.length_a   1.000
_cell.length_b   1.000
_cell.length_c   1.000
_cell.angle_alpha   90.00
_cell.angle_beta   90.00
_cell.angle_gamma   90.00
#
_symmetry.space_group_name_H-M   'P 1'
#
loop_
_entity.id
_entity.type
_entity.pdbx_description
1 polymer ?
#
loop_
_entity_poly.entity_id
_entity_poly.type
_entity_poly.pdbx_seq_one_letter_code
_entity_poly.pdbx_strand_id
1 'polypeptide(L)'
;MIFLQHIVMALVAQTVVGLLTGNWWAGAALGSAYFIGREVAQAEYRWIERFGGGLRINMPWWGRLDPRVWPKLDQWLDWIGPVVATVIAALIAAG
;
A
#
# COMPACT_ATOMS: atom_id res chain seq x y z
N MET A 1 -7.23 -0.62 12.43
CA MET A 1 -6.16 -1.60 12.74
C MET A 1 -4.88 -0.79 12.87
N ILE A 2 -4.03 -1.10 13.85
CA ILE A 2 -2.97 -0.20 14.35
C ILE A 2 -2.00 0.20 13.21
N PHE A 3 -2.02 1.46 12.78
CA PHE A 3 -1.16 2.07 11.73
C PHE A 3 0.32 1.71 11.92
N LEU A 4 0.80 1.71 13.16
CA LEU A 4 2.17 1.36 13.51
C LEU A 4 2.55 -0.08 13.10
N GLN A 5 1.61 -1.03 13.13
CA GLN A 5 1.90 -2.41 12.74
C GLN A 5 2.20 -2.53 11.24
N HIS A 6 1.51 -1.75 10.40
CA HIS A 6 1.74 -1.76 8.95
C HIS A 6 3.12 -1.19 8.62
N ILE A 7 3.52 -0.11 9.31
CA ILE A 7 4.86 0.47 9.20
C ILE A 7 5.93 -0.53 9.64
N VAL A 8 5.76 -1.16 10.80
CA VAL A 8 6.74 -2.14 11.31
C VAL A 8 6.86 -3.33 10.36
N MET A 9 5.74 -3.88 9.85
CA MET A 9 5.80 -4.98 8.89
C MET A 9 6.47 -4.58 7.57
N ALA A 10 6.22 -3.35 7.09
CA ALA A 10 6.86 -2.83 5.89
C ALA A 10 8.38 -2.70 6.06
N LEU A 11 8.82 -2.17 7.20
CA LEU A 11 10.23 -2.02 7.53
C LEU A 11 10.90 -3.38 7.69
N VAL A 12 10.28 -4.34 8.40
CA VAL A 12 10.82 -5.71 8.53
C VAL A 12 10.98 -6.36 7.15
N ALA A 13 9.97 -6.28 6.29
CA ALA A 13 10.05 -6.82 4.93
C ALA A 13 11.16 -6.15 4.12
N GLN A 14 11.26 -4.82 4.18
CA GLN A 14 12.34 -4.08 3.52
C GLN A 14 13.72 -4.47 4.06
N THR A 15 13.88 -4.62 5.38
CA THR A 15 15.15 -5.01 5.99
C THR A 15 15.56 -6.40 5.54
N VAL A 16 14.63 -7.36 5.47
CA VAL A 16 14.92 -8.71 4.96
C VAL A 16 15.41 -8.64 3.50
N VAL A 17 14.72 -7.90 2.63
CA VAL A 17 15.14 -7.74 1.23
C VAL A 17 16.47 -7.00 1.12
N GLY A 18 16.65 -5.90 1.85
CA GLY A 18 17.87 -5.10 1.87
C GLY A 18 19.08 -5.90 2.32
N LEU A 19 18.94 -6.74 3.35
CA LEU A 19 20.01 -7.61 3.83
C LEU A 19 20.33 -8.77 2.87
N LEU A 20 19.31 -9.36 2.22
CA LEU A 20 19.51 -10.48 1.30
C LEU A 20 20.06 -10.06 -0.07
N THR A 21 19.68 -8.88 -0.56
CA THR A 21 20.04 -8.41 -1.91
C THR A 21 21.08 -7.29 -1.92
N GLY A 22 21.37 -6.68 -0.77
CA GLY A 22 22.16 -5.46 -0.67
C GLY A 22 21.46 -4.21 -1.23
N ASN A 23 20.24 -4.35 -1.77
CA ASN A 23 19.51 -3.28 -2.44
C ASN A 23 18.30 -2.84 -1.61
N TRP A 24 18.52 -1.81 -0.78
CA TRP A 24 17.50 -1.23 0.08
C TRP A 24 16.36 -0.55 -0.68
N TRP A 25 16.63 -0.06 -1.90
CA TRP A 25 15.61 0.50 -2.79
C TRP A 25 14.67 -0.57 -3.33
N ALA A 26 15.18 -1.76 -3.65
CA ALA A 26 14.36 -2.89 -4.05
C ALA A 26 13.42 -3.33 -2.90
N GLY A 27 13.94 -3.36 -1.67
CA GLY A 27 13.13 -3.62 -0.47
C GLY A 27 12.05 -2.57 -0.24
N ALA A 28 12.37 -1.29 -0.41
CA ALA A 28 11.39 -0.20 -0.29
C ALA A 28 10.30 -0.28 -1.35
N ALA A 29 10.68 -0.56 -2.61
CA ALA A 29 9.74 -0.70 -3.72
C ALA A 29 8.78 -1.88 -3.49
N LEU A 30 9.29 -3.03 -3.04
CA LEU A 30 8.46 -4.19 -2.73
C LEU A 30 7.52 -3.95 -1.55
N GLY A 31 8.02 -3.37 -0.45
CA GLY A 31 7.22 -3.02 0.72
C GLY A 31 6.10 -2.05 0.35
N SER A 32 6.46 -0.96 -0.34
CA SER A 32 5.52 0.06 -0.83
C SER A 32 4.46 -0.53 -1.76
N ALA A 33 4.88 -1.32 -2.76
CA ALA A 33 3.97 -1.92 -3.74
C ALA A 33 2.96 -2.87 -3.08
N TYR A 34 3.36 -3.63 -2.05
CA TYR A 34 2.47 -4.54 -1.34
C TYR A 34 1.34 -3.78 -0.62
N PHE A 35 1.65 -2.74 0.16
CA PHE A 35 0.63 -1.99 0.91
C PHE A 35 -0.27 -1.16 -0.01
N ILE A 36 0.30 -0.53 -1.05
CA ILE A 36 -0.50 0.17 -2.08
C ILE A 36 -1.44 -0.81 -2.78
N GLY A 37 -0.92 -1.95 -3.24
CA GLY A 37 -1.71 -2.96 -3.94
C GLY A 37 -2.86 -3.50 -3.09
N ARG A 38 -2.61 -3.76 -1.80
CA ARG A 38 -3.64 -4.19 -0.86
C ARG A 38 -4.76 -3.17 -0.72
N GLU A 39 -4.43 -1.89 -0.53
CA GLU A 39 -5.45 -0.86 -0.33
C GLU A 39 -6.23 -0.58 -1.62
N VAL A 40 -5.56 -0.60 -2.76
CA VAL A 40 -6.18 -0.51 -4.10
C VAL A 40 -7.14 -1.67 -4.35
N ALA A 41 -6.78 -2.89 -3.95
CA ALA A 41 -7.69 -4.04 -4.03
C ALA A 41 -8.90 -3.88 -3.10
N GLN A 42 -8.72 -3.33 -1.89
CA GLN A 42 -9.85 -3.03 -0.99
C GLN A 42 -10.77 -1.94 -1.54
N ALA A 43 -10.22 -0.93 -2.21
CA ALA A 43 -11.00 0.09 -2.91
C ALA A 43 -11.81 -0.52 -4.06
N GLU A 44 -11.21 -1.44 -4.83
CA GLU A 44 -11.87 -2.20 -5.89
C GLU A 44 -13.08 -2.98 -5.37
N TYR A 45 -12.91 -3.79 -4.32
CA TYR A 45 -14.02 -4.56 -3.73
C TYR A 45 -15.16 -3.66 -3.26
N ARG A 46 -14.84 -2.55 -2.58
CA ARG A 46 -15.85 -1.59 -2.12
C ARG A 46 -16.60 -0.91 -3.27
N TRP A 47 -15.91 -0.63 -4.37
CA TRP A 47 -16.54 -0.07 -5.55
C TRP A 47 -17.53 -1.06 -6.16
N ILE A 48 -17.09 -2.31 -6.35
CA ILE A 48 -17.90 -3.37 -6.93
C ILE A 48 -19.16 -3.63 -6.09
N GLU A 49 -19.03 -3.63 -4.77
CA GLU A 49 -20.15 -3.86 -3.86
C GLU A 49 -21.15 -2.69 -3.83
N ARG A 50 -20.67 -1.44 -3.84
CA ARG A 50 -21.53 -0.25 -3.74
C ARG A 50 -22.12 0.21 -5.07
N PHE A 51 -21.38 0.07 -6.16
CA PHE A 51 -21.74 0.64 -7.47
C PHE A 51 -21.78 -0.40 -8.58
N GLY A 52 -20.98 -1.46 -8.48
CA GLY A 52 -20.92 -2.52 -9.49
C GLY A 52 -22.00 -3.60 -9.38
N GLY A 53 -22.88 -3.54 -8.37
CA GLY A 53 -23.87 -4.58 -8.11
C GLY A 53 -23.25 -5.95 -7.84
N GLY A 54 -22.03 -5.98 -7.29
CA GLY A 54 -21.28 -7.22 -7.06
C GLY A 54 -20.48 -7.73 -8.27
N LEU A 55 -20.56 -7.06 -9.43
CA LEU A 55 -19.90 -7.49 -10.65
C LEU A 55 -18.73 -6.59 -11.04
N ARG A 56 -17.53 -7.18 -11.19
CA ARG A 56 -16.31 -6.48 -11.61
C ARG A 56 -16.41 -5.86 -13.00
N ILE A 57 -17.19 -6.47 -13.92
CA ILE A 57 -17.38 -5.97 -15.28
C ILE A 57 -18.03 -4.59 -15.34
N ASN A 58 -18.79 -4.23 -14.30
CA ASN A 58 -19.43 -2.92 -14.19
C ASN A 58 -18.46 -1.85 -13.69
N MET A 59 -17.26 -2.23 -13.24
CA MET A 59 -16.27 -1.29 -12.74
C MET A 59 -15.47 -0.64 -13.87
N PRO A 60 -15.53 0.69 -14.00
CA PRO A 60 -14.65 1.40 -14.92
C PRO A 60 -13.19 1.27 -14.45
N TRP A 61 -12.24 1.40 -15.37
CA TRP A 61 -10.80 1.26 -15.07
C TRP A 61 -10.32 2.21 -13.95
N TRP A 62 -10.98 3.36 -13.78
CA TRP A 62 -10.73 4.36 -12.75
C TRP A 62 -11.53 4.14 -11.45
N GLY A 63 -12.41 3.13 -11.35
CA GLY A 63 -13.27 2.90 -10.18
C GLY A 63 -12.49 2.72 -8.87
N ARG A 64 -11.25 2.25 -8.95
CA ARG A 64 -10.33 2.12 -7.81
C ARG A 64 -9.85 3.47 -7.25
N LEU A 65 -9.88 4.52 -8.08
CA LEU A 65 -9.49 5.89 -7.73
C LEU A 65 -10.71 6.76 -7.37
N ASP A 66 -11.92 6.22 -7.39
CA ASP A 66 -13.14 6.97 -7.07
C ASP A 66 -13.10 7.42 -5.58
N PRO A 67 -13.04 8.72 -5.27
CA PRO A 67 -12.94 9.21 -3.89
C PRO A 67 -14.06 8.68 -2.97
N ARG A 68 -15.22 8.31 -3.54
CA ARG A 68 -16.36 7.75 -2.80
C ARG A 68 -16.07 6.40 -2.15
N VAL A 69 -15.11 5.64 -2.69
CA VAL A 69 -14.67 4.37 -2.09
C VAL A 69 -13.52 4.56 -1.11
N TRP A 70 -13.04 5.79 -0.91
CA TRP A 70 -12.01 6.17 0.07
C TRP A 70 -12.57 7.07 1.20
N PRO A 71 -13.58 6.61 1.97
CA PRO A 71 -14.29 7.46 2.92
C PRO A 71 -13.49 7.79 4.20
N LYS A 72 -12.39 7.09 4.48
CA LYS A 72 -11.64 7.22 5.74
C LYS A 72 -10.22 7.71 5.47
N LEU A 73 -9.80 8.71 6.23
CA LEU A 73 -8.42 9.21 6.20
C LEU A 73 -7.41 8.12 6.59
N ASP A 74 -7.79 7.22 7.50
CA ASP A 74 -6.97 6.08 7.95
C ASP A 74 -6.48 5.22 6.78
N GLN A 75 -7.26 5.11 5.70
CA GLN A 75 -6.90 4.30 4.53
C GLN A 75 -5.81 4.94 3.71
N TRP A 76 -5.81 6.26 3.62
CA TRP A 76 -4.73 7.00 3.00
C TRP A 76 -3.46 6.87 3.82
N LEU A 77 -3.59 6.97 5.15
CA LEU A 77 -2.46 6.79 6.06
C LEU A 77 -1.89 5.36 5.96
N ASP A 78 -2.73 4.33 5.88
CA ASP A 78 -2.29 2.93 5.89
C ASP A 78 -1.38 2.53 4.71
N TRP A 79 -1.41 3.24 3.58
CA TRP A 79 -0.43 3.05 2.50
C TRP A 79 0.64 4.14 2.45
N ILE A 80 0.33 5.40 2.80
CA ILE A 80 1.32 6.49 2.80
C ILE A 80 2.37 6.29 3.90
N GLY A 81 1.96 5.87 5.10
CA GLY A 81 2.86 5.65 6.24
C GLY A 81 3.97 4.64 5.92
N PRO A 82 3.63 3.42 5.47
CA PRO A 82 4.61 2.42 5.03
C PRO A 82 5.49 2.91 3.88
N VAL A 83 4.94 3.63 2.90
CA VAL A 83 5.73 4.14 1.76
C VAL A 83 6.76 5.16 2.24
N VAL A 84 6.34 6.15 3.03
CA VAL A 84 7.24 7.18 3.56
C VAL A 84 8.30 6.56 4.47
N ALA A 85 7.91 5.65 5.36
CA ALA A 85 8.84 4.97 6.25
C ALA A 85 9.88 4.16 5.48
N THR A 86 9.46 3.41 4.44
CA THR A 86 10.38 2.58 3.66
C THR A 86 11.30 3.38 2.77
N VAL A 87 10.84 4.52 2.21
CA VAL A 87 11.68 5.46 1.47
C VAL A 87 12.72 6.12 2.38
N ILE A 88 12.32 6.58 3.58
CA ILE A 88 13.27 7.14 4.56
C ILE A 88 14.32 6.08 4.96
N ALA A 89 13.89 4.86 5.24
CA ALA A 89 14.80 3.77 5.58
C ALA A 89 15.77 3.44 4.44
N ALA A 90 15.31 3.47 3.18
CA ALA A 90 16.19 3.27 2.03
C ALA A 90 17.21 4.42 1.88
N LEU A 91 16.80 5.67 2.08
CA LEU A 91 17.70 6.82 2.03
C LEU A 91 18.80 6.75 3.09
N ILE A 92 18.46 6.31 4.31
CA ILE A 92 19.43 6.17 5.41
C ILE A 92 20.38 4.99 5.17
N ALA A 93 19.87 3.87 4.63
CA ALA A 93 20.64 2.65 4.48
C ALA A 93 21.43 2.55 3.15
N ALA A 94 21.06 3.33 2.14
CA ALA A 94 21.73 3.38 0.84
C ALA A 94 22.64 4.61 0.65
N GLY A 95 22.61 5.57 1.58
CA GLY A 95 23.54 6.71 1.64
C GLY A 95 24.76 6.39 2.49
#